data_AF-A0A949E7W6-F1
#
_entry.id   AF-A0A949E7W6-F1
#
_cell.length_a   1.000
_cell.length_b   1.000
_cell.length_c   1.000
_cell.angle_alpha   90.00
_cell.angle_beta   90.00
_cell.angle_gamma   90.00
#
_symmetry.space_group_name_H-M   'P 1'
#
loop_
_entity.id
_entity.type
_entity.pdbx_description
1 polymer ?
#
loop_
_entity_poly.entity_id
_entity_poly.type
_entity_poly.pdbx_seq_one_letter_code
_entity_poly.pdbx_strand_id
1 'polypeptide(L)'
;MIAVRRQKWYIFMRLDDVERLKQQYAGRRVLVDARRPELTRWAEVPGRVVTVNFNGHALVRFDGPDPSWRDIDPAFLKLESSP
;
A
#
# COMPACT_ATOMS: atom_id res chain seq x y z
N MET A 1 41.78 -0.96 16.55
CA MET A 1 40.78 -1.94 16.05
C MET A 1 39.55 -1.17 15.59
N ILE A 2 39.27 -1.14 14.28
CA ILE A 2 38.17 -0.36 13.70
C ILE A 2 36.90 -1.22 13.78
N ALA A 3 35.98 -0.87 14.68
CA ALA A 3 34.67 -1.48 14.74
C ALA A 3 33.81 -0.93 13.58
N VAL A 4 33.75 -1.66 12.47
CA VAL A 4 32.88 -1.32 11.35
C VAL A 4 31.43 -1.57 11.77
N ARG A 5 30.69 -0.49 12.08
CA ARG A 5 29.23 -0.51 12.20
C ARG A 5 28.64 -0.97 10.87
N ARG A 6 28.20 -2.23 10.78
CA ARG A 6 27.32 -2.66 9.68
C ARG A 6 25.94 -2.07 9.92
N GLN A 7 25.65 -0.93 9.31
CA GLN A 7 24.29 -0.45 9.16
C GLN A 7 23.52 -1.47 8.30
N LYS A 8 22.48 -2.05 8.88
CA LYS A 8 21.68 -3.11 8.28
C LYS A 8 20.75 -2.46 7.26
N TRP A 9 21.06 -2.61 5.97
CA TRP A 9 20.20 -2.20 4.88
C TRP A 9 18.95 -3.09 4.88
N TYR A 10 17.87 -2.66 5.52
CA TYR A 10 16.58 -3.33 5.43
C TYR A 10 15.93 -2.95 4.09
N ILE A 11 16.31 -3.66 3.02
CA ILE A 11 15.73 -3.50 1.68
C ILE A 11 14.36 -4.20 1.58
N PHE A 12 13.98 -4.99 2.59
CA PHE A 12 12.71 -5.72 2.63
C PHE A 12 12.00 -5.51 3.96
N MET A 13 10.69 -5.33 3.94
CA MET A 13 9.91 -5.29 5.18
C MET A 13 9.98 -6.66 5.88
N ARG A 14 9.88 -6.70 7.22
CA ARG A 14 9.83 -7.98 7.94
C ARG A 14 8.55 -8.73 7.55
N LEU A 15 8.63 -10.06 7.45
CA LEU A 15 7.50 -10.90 7.05
C LEU A 15 6.28 -10.71 7.96
N ASP A 16 6.48 -10.60 9.27
CA ASP A 16 5.40 -10.36 10.24
C ASP A 16 4.68 -9.02 9.99
N ASP A 17 5.43 -7.99 9.61
CA ASP A 17 4.88 -6.68 9.30
C ASP A 17 4.03 -6.74 8.01
N VAL A 18 4.50 -7.48 6.99
CA VAL A 18 3.74 -7.69 5.74
C VAL A 18 2.45 -8.46 6.00
N GLU A 19 2.50 -9.50 6.81
CA GLU A 19 1.33 -10.31 7.13
C GLU A 19 0.27 -9.50 7.89
N ARG A 20 0.71 -8.65 8.83
CA ARG A 20 -0.17 -7.68 9.50
C ARG A 20 -0.82 -6.72 8.51
N LEU A 21 -0.08 -6.18 7.54
CA LEU A 21 -0.67 -5.32 6.51
C LEU A 21 -1.68 -6.08 5.64
N LYS A 22 -1.40 -7.34 5.27
CA LYS A 22 -2.37 -8.15 4.52
C LYS A 22 -3.68 -8.30 5.29
N GLN A 23 -3.63 -8.62 6.58
CA GLN A 23 -4.81 -8.72 7.43
C GLN A 23 -5.58 -7.40 7.54
N GLN A 24 -4.87 -6.28 7.57
CA GLN A 24 -5.47 -4.95 7.69
C GLN A 24 -6.10 -4.46 6.40
N TYR A 25 -5.53 -4.77 5.24
CA TYR A 25 -5.92 -4.12 3.98
C TYR A 25 -6.53 -5.07 2.95
N ALA A 26 -6.08 -6.32 2.85
CA ALA A 26 -6.51 -7.21 1.77
C ALA A 26 -8.03 -7.39 1.75
N GLY A 27 -8.62 -7.31 0.56
CA GLY A 27 -10.06 -7.39 0.33
C GLY A 27 -10.85 -6.13 0.68
N ARG A 28 -10.27 -5.13 1.36
CA ARG A 28 -10.98 -3.91 1.76
C ARG A 28 -11.09 -2.90 0.62
N ARG A 29 -12.16 -2.09 0.67
CA ARG A 29 -12.30 -0.91 -0.20
C ARG A 29 -11.51 0.25 0.38
N VAL A 30 -10.84 0.98 -0.51
CA VAL A 30 -9.98 2.09 -0.18
C VAL A 30 -10.20 3.25 -1.13
N LEU A 31 -10.01 4.46 -0.61
CA LEU A 31 -9.75 5.66 -1.39
C LEU A 31 -8.28 6.03 -1.25
N VAL A 32 -7.72 6.67 -2.26
CA VAL A 32 -6.34 7.18 -2.20
C VAL A 32 -6.30 8.59 -1.65
N ASP A 33 -5.22 8.92 -0.96
CA ASP A 33 -4.95 10.27 -0.53
C ASP A 33 -4.34 11.11 -1.67
N ALA A 34 -5.05 12.16 -2.07
CA ALA A 34 -4.66 13.09 -3.15
C ALA A 34 -3.45 13.98 -2.82
N ARG A 35 -2.87 13.88 -1.62
CA ARG A 35 -1.63 14.60 -1.25
C ARG A 35 -0.43 14.22 -2.13
N ARG A 36 -0.52 13.12 -2.87
CA ARG A 36 0.47 12.67 -3.85
C ARG A 36 0.00 13.02 -5.27
N PRO A 37 0.70 13.90 -6.02
CA PRO A 37 0.32 14.28 -7.38
C PRO A 37 0.12 13.08 -8.31
N GLU A 38 0.93 12.03 -8.12
CA GLU A 38 0.86 10.78 -8.88
C GLU A 38 -0.37 9.93 -8.55
N LEU A 39 -1.10 10.22 -7.47
CA LEU A 39 -2.34 9.55 -7.07
C LEU A 39 -3.60 10.38 -7.33
N THR A 40 -3.47 11.67 -7.66
CA THR A 40 -4.58 12.61 -7.82
C THR A 40 -5.66 12.11 -8.78
N ARG A 41 -5.29 11.45 -9.88
CA ARG A 41 -6.26 10.93 -10.86
C ARG A 41 -7.19 9.83 -10.31
N TRP A 42 -6.85 9.24 -9.17
CA TRP A 42 -7.65 8.20 -8.51
C TRP A 42 -8.26 8.67 -7.18
N ALA A 43 -8.06 9.94 -6.79
CA ALA A 43 -8.52 10.48 -5.50
C ALA A 43 -10.01 10.22 -5.21
N GLU A 44 -10.83 10.24 -6.26
CA GLU A 44 -12.28 10.05 -6.20
C GLU A 44 -12.72 8.70 -6.76
N VAL A 45 -11.78 7.80 -7.08
CA VAL A 45 -12.06 6.48 -7.64
C VAL A 45 -11.84 5.43 -6.56
N PRO A 46 -12.90 4.76 -6.08
CA PRO A 46 -12.75 3.64 -5.16
C PRO A 46 -11.89 2.54 -5.77
N GLY A 47 -11.05 1.96 -4.94
CA GLY A 47 -10.29 0.76 -5.26
C GLY A 47 -10.51 -0.35 -4.25
N ARG A 48 -10.15 -1.57 -4.64
CA ARG A 48 -10.07 -2.73 -3.75
C ARG A 48 -8.64 -3.19 -3.63
N VAL A 49 -8.18 -3.38 -2.41
CA VAL A 49 -6.86 -3.98 -2.16
C VAL A 49 -6.94 -5.47 -2.46
N VAL A 50 -6.11 -5.93 -3.39
CA VAL A 50 -6.02 -7.35 -3.77
C VAL A 50 -5.07 -8.09 -2.84
N THR A 51 -3.90 -7.51 -2.55
CA THR A 51 -2.87 -8.10 -1.69
C THR A 51 -1.88 -7.03 -1.21
N VAL A 52 -0.94 -7.41 -0.35
CA VAL A 52 0.22 -6.59 0.05
C VAL A 52 1.49 -7.35 -0.34
N ASN A 53 2.39 -6.67 -1.05
CA ASN A 53 3.65 -7.26 -1.52
C ASN A 53 4.74 -7.23 -0.44
N PHE A 54 5.89 -7.85 -0.70
CA PHE A 54 7.00 -7.92 0.28
C PHE A 54 7.72 -6.59 0.55
N ASN A 55 7.44 -5.56 -0.24
CA ASN A 55 7.90 -4.19 0.02
C ASN A 55 6.93 -3.44 0.95
N GLY A 56 5.81 -4.06 1.34
CA GLY A 56 4.78 -3.44 2.19
C GLY A 56 3.79 -2.57 1.42
N HIS A 57 3.84 -2.53 0.09
CA HIS A 57 2.83 -1.81 -0.70
C HIS A 57 1.58 -2.66 -0.91
N ALA A 58 0.43 -2.02 -0.81
CA ALA A 58 -0.86 -2.59 -1.15
C ALA A 58 -1.10 -2.51 -2.66
N LEU A 59 -1.39 -3.65 -3.28
CA LEU A 59 -1.79 -3.73 -4.68
C LEU A 59 -3.27 -3.40 -4.78
N VAL A 60 -3.60 -2.23 -5.30
CA VAL A 60 -4.97 -1.72 -5.43
C VAL A 60 -5.45 -1.87 -6.87
N ARG A 61 -6.63 -2.46 -7.05
CA ARG A 61 -7.37 -2.44 -8.31
C ARG A 61 -8.46 -1.38 -8.22
N PHE A 62 -8.50 -0.44 -9.17
CA PHE A 62 -9.51 0.62 -9.21
C PHE A 62 -10.74 0.20 -10.02
N ASP A 63 -11.93 0.60 -9.55
CA ASP A 63 -13.24 0.27 -10.14
C ASP A 63 -13.63 1.22 -11.31
N GLY A 64 -12.65 1.92 -11.90
CA GLY A 64 -12.88 2.91 -12.97
C GLY A 64 -13.08 2.31 -14.37
N PRO A 65 -13.39 3.15 -15.38
CA PRO A 65 -13.60 2.71 -16.76
C PRO A 65 -12.35 2.08 -17.40
N ASP A 66 -11.17 2.39 -16.86
CA ASP A 66 -9.91 1.70 -17.16
C ASP A 66 -9.42 0.96 -15.90
N PRO A 67 -9.65 -0.36 -15.78
CA PRO A 67 -9.28 -1.16 -14.61
C PRO A 67 -7.76 -1.22 -14.45
N SER A 68 -7.23 -0.24 -13.73
CA SER A 68 -5.80 -0.11 -13.47
C SER A 68 -5.42 -0.69 -12.12
N TRP A 69 -4.19 -1.20 -12.05
CA TRP A 69 -3.58 -1.76 -10.85
C TRP A 69 -2.42 -0.88 -10.41
N ARG A 70 -2.29 -0.65 -9.11
CA ARG A 70 -1.19 0.16 -8.57
C ARG A 70 -0.73 -0.35 -7.22
N ASP A 71 0.58 -0.53 -7.06
CA ASP A 71 1.21 -0.66 -5.75
C ASP A 71 1.25 0.71 -5.07
N ILE A 72 0.59 0.83 -3.91
CA ILE A 72 0.47 2.06 -3.15
C ILE A 72 0.90 1.80 -1.70
N ASP A 73 1.68 2.71 -1.13
CA ASP A 73 1.99 2.67 0.30
C ASP A 73 0.68 2.82 1.11
N PRO A 74 0.38 1.87 2.02
CA PRO A 74 -0.83 1.93 2.84
C PRO A 74 -1.03 3.24 3.61
N ALA A 75 0.02 4.01 3.87
CA ALA A 75 -0.06 5.35 4.47
C ALA A 75 -0.85 6.36 3.60
N PHE A 76 -0.98 6.11 2.29
CA PHE A 76 -1.78 6.90 1.37
C PHE A 76 -3.13 6.26 1.05
N LEU A 77 -3.52 5.20 1.77
CA LEU A 77 -4.81 4.56 1.63
C LEU A 77 -5.72 4.92 2.81
N LYS A 78 -6.93 5.35 2.48
CA LYS A 78 -8.01 5.54 3.45
C LYS A 78 -8.97 4.38 3.30
N LEU A 79 -9.08 3.55 4.33
CA LEU A 79 -10.10 2.51 4.38
C LEU A 79 -11.47 3.17 4.34
N GLU A 80 -12.27 2.78 3.36
CA GLU A 80 -13.67 3.17 3.34
C GLU A 80 -14.33 2.47 4.53
N SER A 81 -14.86 3.25 5.46
CA SER A 81 -15.76 2.69 6.47
C SER A 81 -17.02 2.31 5.72
N SER A 82 -17.27 1.01 5.57
CA SER A 82 -18.62 0.58 5.25
C SER A 82 -19.55 1.19 6.32
N PRO A 83 -20.70 1.78 5.96
CA PRO A 83 -21.73 2.08 6.95
C PRO A 83 -22.16 0.80 7.68
#